data_AF-A0A7J9X4T9-F1
#
_entry.id   AF-A0A7J9X4T9-F1
#
_cell.length_a   1.000
_cell.length_b   1.000
_cell.length_c   1.000
_cell.angle_alpha   90.00
_cell.angle_beta   90.00
_cell.angle_gamma   90.00
#
_symmetry.space_group_name_H-M   'P 1'
#
loop_
_entity.id
_entity.type
_entity.pdbx_description
1 polymer ?
#
loop_
_entity_poly.entity_id
_entity_poly.type
_entity_poly.pdbx_seq_one_letter_code
_entity_poly.pdbx_strand_id
1 'polypeptide(L)'
;MKAYKEQLAPSTYEDGHALHLVVAAWDEPEPLDTKYGRGCSKAYPLSERFTADMHEVARNLAGRADDPSLYVSMFMGFNTYACTKDAYKPDSLNEAYYKALKDRYLEVLRIFHDEAPNARVSLGWDGWEARIDDRPERGGGPSMFKHFADVMRKSDFQSFGMRETDGSNMANVEAMVTTLGKYGPVMVAYHQPWEDPLPLFDREVRQLLTDDVLDTLVDRGLFAWSFTDGKPMSKSARVEKFLEDAVRTYGRKDR
;
A
#
# COMPACT_ATOMS: atom_id res chain seq x y z
N MET A 1 -7.59 -8.04 -18.48
CA MET A 1 -7.54 -6.58 -18.66
C MET A 1 -8.71 -5.99 -19.43
N LYS A 2 -9.13 -6.53 -20.59
CA LYS A 2 -10.22 -5.96 -21.41
C LYS A 2 -11.54 -5.63 -20.65
N ALA A 3 -12.05 -6.55 -19.83
CA ALA A 3 -13.27 -6.32 -19.04
C ALA A 3 -13.13 -5.20 -17.97
N TYR A 4 -11.92 -4.96 -17.47
CA TYR A 4 -11.66 -3.85 -16.53
C TYR A 4 -11.77 -2.50 -17.24
N LYS A 5 -11.17 -2.39 -18.43
CA LYS A 5 -11.19 -1.15 -19.22
C LYS A 5 -12.55 -0.83 -19.82
N GLU A 6 -13.26 -1.84 -20.30
CA GLU A 6 -14.49 -1.61 -21.07
C GLU A 6 -15.74 -1.52 -20.20
N GLN A 7 -15.67 -1.98 -18.95
CA GLN A 7 -16.85 -2.05 -18.08
C GLN A 7 -16.53 -1.57 -16.67
N LEU A 8 -15.65 -2.26 -15.93
CA LEU A 8 -15.52 -2.03 -14.49
C LEU A 8 -15.03 -0.62 -14.16
N ALA A 9 -13.93 -0.16 -14.75
CA ALA A 9 -13.37 1.15 -14.42
C ALA A 9 -14.29 2.30 -14.84
N PRO A 10 -14.78 2.37 -16.09
CA PRO A 10 -15.73 3.41 -16.49
C PRO A 10 -16.99 3.45 -15.61
N SER A 11 -17.64 2.31 -15.36
CA SER A 11 -18.86 2.29 -14.55
C SER A 11 -18.61 2.72 -13.11
N THR A 12 -17.46 2.33 -12.54
CA THR A 12 -17.11 2.71 -11.16
C THR A 12 -16.95 4.23 -11.03
N TYR A 13 -16.26 4.87 -11.99
CA TYR A 13 -16.11 6.32 -11.98
C TYR A 13 -17.41 7.06 -12.28
N GLU A 14 -18.24 6.56 -13.20
CA GLU A 14 -19.57 7.11 -13.50
C GLU A 14 -20.49 7.10 -12.28
N ASP A 15 -20.38 6.07 -11.43
CA ASP A 15 -21.09 5.97 -10.16
C ASP A 15 -20.49 6.87 -9.05
N GLY A 16 -19.38 7.57 -9.34
CA GLY A 16 -18.71 8.47 -8.43
C GLY A 16 -17.81 7.78 -7.40
N HIS A 17 -17.37 6.55 -7.69
CA HIS A 17 -16.50 5.76 -6.82
C HIS A 17 -15.03 5.81 -7.26
N ALA A 18 -14.13 5.89 -6.29
CA ALA A 18 -12.69 5.73 -6.51
C ALA A 18 -12.33 4.25 -6.70
N LEU A 19 -11.21 4.00 -7.38
CA LEU A 19 -10.60 2.67 -7.48
C LEU A 19 -9.33 2.59 -6.65
N HIS A 20 -9.07 1.43 -6.05
CA HIS A 20 -7.81 1.15 -5.37
C HIS A 20 -7.14 -0.09 -5.97
N LEU A 21 -5.95 0.10 -6.54
CA LEU A 21 -5.08 -0.95 -7.07
C LEU A 21 -3.93 -1.23 -6.11
N VAL A 22 -3.79 -2.49 -5.69
CA VAL A 22 -2.63 -2.96 -4.93
C VAL A 22 -1.75 -3.81 -5.84
N VAL A 23 -0.48 -3.43 -5.99
CA VAL A 23 0.51 -4.18 -6.78
C VAL A 23 1.52 -4.80 -5.84
N ALA A 24 1.62 -6.13 -5.85
CA ALA A 24 2.53 -6.89 -5.01
C ALA A 24 3.25 -7.97 -5.83
N ALA A 25 4.42 -8.39 -5.37
CA ALA A 25 5.22 -9.43 -6.00
C ALA A 25 5.31 -10.68 -5.09
N TRP A 26 5.06 -11.86 -5.65
CA TRP A 26 4.97 -13.14 -4.93
C TRP A 26 6.04 -14.15 -5.34
N ASP A 27 6.91 -13.80 -6.29
CA ASP A 27 8.05 -14.61 -6.72
C ASP A 27 9.05 -14.83 -5.58
N GLU A 28 9.78 -15.94 -5.65
CA GLU A 28 10.87 -16.20 -4.73
C GLU A 28 12.05 -15.26 -5.04
N PRO A 29 12.74 -14.74 -4.01
CA PRO A 29 13.87 -13.86 -4.23
C PRO A 29 15.07 -14.65 -4.76
N GLU A 30 15.74 -14.11 -5.77
CA GLU A 30 16.89 -14.72 -6.43
C GLU A 30 18.01 -13.70 -6.66
N PRO A 31 19.27 -14.14 -6.87
CA PRO A 31 20.33 -13.24 -7.31
C PRO A 31 20.01 -12.64 -8.68
N LEU A 32 20.18 -11.32 -8.82
CA LEU A 32 19.97 -10.59 -10.06
C LEU A 32 20.99 -9.48 -10.23
N ASP A 33 21.20 -9.03 -11.46
CA ASP A 33 22.06 -7.89 -11.73
C ASP A 33 21.23 -6.61 -11.81
N THR A 34 21.72 -5.54 -11.18
CA THR A 34 21.13 -4.21 -11.21
C THR A 34 22.16 -3.21 -11.71
N LYS A 35 21.71 -2.00 -12.05
CA LYS A 35 22.65 -0.90 -12.38
C LYS A 35 23.56 -0.48 -11.22
N TYR A 36 23.27 -0.94 -9.99
CA TYR A 36 24.06 -0.68 -8.78
C TYR A 36 24.95 -1.86 -8.38
N GLY A 37 25.09 -2.86 -9.25
CA GLY A 37 25.78 -4.11 -8.96
C GLY A 37 24.82 -5.27 -8.71
N ARG A 38 25.35 -6.38 -8.21
CA ARG A 38 24.57 -7.58 -7.95
C ARG A 38 23.62 -7.35 -6.77
N GLY A 39 22.35 -7.68 -6.95
CA GLY A 39 21.32 -7.69 -5.92
C GLY A 39 20.78 -9.10 -5.64
N CYS A 40 19.88 -9.22 -4.68
CA CYS A 40 19.20 -10.48 -4.37
C CYS A 40 17.77 -10.20 -3.90
N SER A 41 16.78 -10.51 -4.74
CA SER A 41 15.37 -10.21 -4.48
C SER A 41 14.44 -10.74 -5.58
N LYS A 42 13.16 -10.37 -5.49
CA LYS A 42 12.13 -10.56 -6.52
C LYS A 42 12.53 -9.85 -7.81
N ALA A 43 12.67 -10.61 -8.88
CA ALA A 43 13.21 -10.13 -10.15
C ALA A 43 12.16 -9.38 -10.99
N TYR A 44 10.89 -9.83 -10.94
CA TYR A 44 9.83 -9.27 -11.78
C TYR A 44 9.67 -7.75 -11.63
N PRO A 45 9.63 -7.16 -10.41
CA PRO A 45 9.59 -5.71 -10.21
C PRO A 45 10.62 -4.92 -11.02
N LEU A 46 11.84 -5.45 -11.22
CA LEU A 46 12.91 -4.76 -11.95
C LEU A 46 12.97 -5.10 -13.45
N SER A 47 12.14 -6.04 -13.92
CA SER A 47 12.12 -6.48 -15.32
C SER A 47 11.50 -5.44 -16.26
N GLU A 48 11.90 -5.38 -17.52
CA GLU A 48 11.26 -4.51 -18.52
C GLU A 48 9.78 -4.86 -18.72
N ARG A 49 9.44 -6.14 -18.59
CA ARG A 49 8.06 -6.62 -18.65
C ARG A 49 7.17 -5.94 -17.62
N PHE A 50 7.65 -5.73 -16.40
CA PHE A 50 6.88 -5.05 -15.37
C PHE A 50 6.50 -3.62 -15.78
N THR A 51 7.43 -2.88 -16.37
CA THR A 51 7.14 -1.53 -16.88
C THR A 51 6.08 -1.57 -17.99
N ALA A 52 6.19 -2.52 -18.92
CA ALA A 52 5.19 -2.70 -19.98
C ALA A 52 3.80 -3.07 -19.43
N ASP A 53 3.75 -3.92 -18.40
CA ASP A 53 2.51 -4.31 -17.72
C ASP A 53 1.91 -3.10 -16.97
N MET A 54 2.72 -2.23 -16.35
CA MET A 54 2.23 -1.02 -15.67
C MET A 54 1.65 0.00 -16.65
N HIS A 55 2.22 0.14 -17.84
CA HIS A 55 1.62 0.91 -18.94
C HIS A 55 0.24 0.35 -19.34
N GLU A 56 0.14 -0.97 -19.48
CA GLU A 56 -1.15 -1.59 -19.79
C GLU A 56 -2.17 -1.37 -18.65
N VAL A 57 -1.77 -1.54 -17.41
CA VAL A 57 -2.64 -1.34 -16.24
C VAL A 57 -3.11 0.11 -16.14
N ALA A 58 -2.21 1.09 -16.24
CA ALA A 58 -2.55 2.51 -16.17
C ALA A 58 -3.61 2.88 -17.23
N ARG A 59 -3.39 2.53 -18.50
CA ARG A 59 -4.34 2.80 -19.60
C ARG A 59 -5.68 2.10 -19.46
N ASN A 60 -5.72 0.94 -18.79
CA ASN A 60 -6.96 0.18 -18.61
C ASN A 60 -7.78 0.63 -17.40
N LEU A 61 -7.16 1.28 -16.41
CA LEU A 61 -7.84 1.75 -15.20
C LEU A 61 -7.99 3.27 -15.12
N ALA A 62 -7.42 4.01 -16.07
CA ALA A 62 -7.51 5.46 -16.16
C ALA A 62 -8.97 5.95 -16.18
N GLY A 63 -9.27 6.94 -15.34
CA GLY A 63 -10.40 7.84 -15.51
C GLY A 63 -9.96 9.15 -16.15
N ARG A 64 -10.90 10.06 -16.37
CA ARG A 64 -10.64 11.46 -16.72
C ARG A 64 -10.07 12.21 -15.52
N ALA A 65 -9.38 13.32 -15.75
CA ALA A 65 -8.75 14.10 -14.68
C ALA A 65 -9.72 14.58 -13.57
N ASP A 66 -11.00 14.71 -13.90
CA ASP A 66 -12.09 15.11 -13.00
C ASP A 66 -12.90 13.93 -12.43
N ASP A 67 -12.58 12.69 -12.83
CA ASP A 67 -13.18 11.50 -12.25
C ASP A 67 -12.57 11.21 -10.84
N PRO A 68 -13.25 10.43 -9.99
CA PRO A 68 -12.68 9.98 -8.71
C PRO A 68 -11.31 9.31 -8.88
N SER A 69 -10.48 9.37 -7.84
CA SER A 69 -9.08 8.97 -7.98
C SER A 69 -8.91 7.46 -8.25
N LEU A 70 -7.88 7.14 -9.04
CA LEU A 70 -7.25 5.82 -9.05
C LEU A 70 -6.12 5.81 -8.02
N TYR A 71 -6.37 5.27 -6.83
CA TYR A 71 -5.34 5.06 -5.82
C TYR A 71 -4.50 3.84 -6.17
N VAL A 72 -3.18 3.97 -6.20
CA VAL A 72 -2.25 2.88 -6.50
C VAL A 72 -1.28 2.69 -5.34
N SER A 73 -1.32 1.52 -4.71
CA SER A 73 -0.35 1.09 -3.71
C SER A 73 0.66 0.16 -4.36
N MET A 74 1.80 0.71 -4.77
CA MET A 74 2.82 0.05 -5.57
C MET A 74 3.84 -0.69 -4.69
N PHE A 75 4.22 -1.90 -5.11
CA PHE A 75 5.16 -2.77 -4.40
C PHE A 75 4.77 -2.99 -2.94
N MET A 76 3.52 -3.36 -2.71
CA MET A 76 3.04 -3.63 -1.36
C MET A 76 3.94 -4.65 -0.64
N GLY A 77 4.36 -4.28 0.58
CA GLY A 77 5.22 -5.09 1.43
C GLY A 77 6.66 -5.22 0.91
N PHE A 78 7.14 -4.25 0.12
CA PHE A 78 8.47 -4.33 -0.49
C PHE A 78 9.63 -4.47 0.51
N ASN A 79 9.42 -4.04 1.76
CA ASN A 79 10.35 -4.22 2.87
C ASN A 79 10.70 -5.72 3.11
N THR A 80 9.90 -6.64 2.56
CA THR A 80 10.13 -8.10 2.62
C THR A 80 10.66 -8.71 1.31
N TYR A 81 10.88 -7.93 0.25
CA TYR A 81 11.21 -8.47 -1.08
C TYR A 81 12.65 -8.97 -1.18
N ALA A 82 13.59 -8.34 -0.49
CA ALA A 82 15.01 -8.70 -0.58
C ALA A 82 15.29 -10.06 0.08
N CYS A 83 16.37 -10.73 -0.34
CA CYS A 83 16.75 -12.04 0.19
C CYS A 83 16.96 -12.02 1.71
N THR A 84 17.64 -10.98 2.21
CA THR A 84 17.64 -10.69 3.64
C THR A 84 16.48 -9.77 3.93
N LYS A 85 15.39 -10.30 4.49
CA LYS A 85 14.17 -9.51 4.75
C LYS A 85 14.41 -8.43 5.80
N ASP A 86 13.51 -7.44 5.81
CA ASP A 86 13.27 -6.55 6.96
C ASP A 86 14.44 -5.62 7.30
N ALA A 87 15.35 -5.38 6.33
CA ALA A 87 16.44 -4.43 6.48
C ALA A 87 16.91 -3.88 5.13
N TYR A 88 17.17 -2.57 5.07
CA TYR A 88 17.65 -1.89 3.87
C TYR A 88 19.07 -2.30 3.44
N LYS A 89 20.01 -2.33 4.39
CA LYS A 89 21.44 -2.58 4.13
C LYS A 89 22.06 -3.62 5.09
N PRO A 90 21.47 -4.82 5.23
CA PRO A 90 22.12 -5.90 5.95
C PRO A 90 23.39 -6.37 5.23
N ASP A 91 23.44 -6.17 3.91
CA ASP A 91 24.56 -6.43 3.02
C ASP A 91 24.44 -5.53 1.77
N SER A 92 25.44 -5.59 0.88
CA SER A 92 25.46 -4.80 -0.36
C SER A 92 24.47 -5.29 -1.43
N LEU A 93 24.02 -6.55 -1.37
CA LEU A 93 23.08 -7.11 -2.35
C LEU A 93 21.68 -6.49 -2.15
N ASN A 94 21.25 -6.40 -0.90
CA ASN A 94 20.01 -5.71 -0.52
C ASN A 94 20.05 -4.23 -0.90
N GLU A 95 21.15 -3.54 -0.61
CA GLU A 95 21.29 -2.12 -0.91
C GLU A 95 21.21 -1.86 -2.43
N ALA A 96 21.88 -2.69 -3.24
CA ALA A 96 21.83 -2.59 -4.70
C ALA A 96 20.40 -2.80 -5.23
N TYR A 97 19.68 -3.80 -4.71
CA TYR A 97 18.30 -4.06 -5.08
C TYR A 97 17.38 -2.88 -4.73
N TYR A 98 17.40 -2.41 -3.48
CA TYR A 98 16.48 -1.34 -3.08
C TYR A 98 16.77 -0.03 -3.79
N LYS A 99 18.03 0.28 -4.11
CA LYS A 99 18.33 1.43 -4.98
C LYS A 99 17.66 1.27 -6.36
N ALA A 100 17.77 0.11 -6.98
CA ALA A 100 17.13 -0.15 -8.27
C ALA A 100 15.59 -0.13 -8.18
N LEU A 101 15.01 -0.65 -7.10
CA LEU A 101 13.57 -0.61 -6.87
C LEU A 101 13.05 0.82 -6.71
N LYS A 102 13.82 1.71 -6.07
CA LYS A 102 13.48 3.13 -5.98
C LYS A 102 13.41 3.79 -7.37
N ASP A 103 14.36 3.52 -8.25
CA ASP A 103 14.29 4.05 -9.62
C ASP A 103 13.07 3.54 -10.36
N ARG A 104 12.79 2.23 -10.25
CA ARG A 104 11.64 1.63 -10.90
C ARG A 104 10.33 2.19 -10.35
N TYR A 105 10.24 2.42 -9.05
CA TYR A 105 9.09 3.09 -8.45
C TYR A 105 8.87 4.48 -9.06
N LEU A 106 9.93 5.29 -9.19
CA LEU A 106 9.82 6.62 -9.80
C LEU A 106 9.47 6.57 -11.29
N GLU A 107 9.93 5.54 -12.01
CA GLU A 107 9.53 5.29 -13.39
C GLU A 107 8.03 4.98 -13.49
N VAL A 108 7.52 4.09 -12.63
CA VAL A 108 6.09 3.72 -12.61
C VAL A 108 5.20 4.85 -12.13
N LEU A 109 5.63 5.64 -11.14
CA LEU A 109 4.96 6.86 -10.72
C LEU A 109 4.67 7.77 -11.93
N ARG A 110 5.70 8.01 -12.75
CA ARG A 110 5.56 8.81 -13.98
C ARG A 110 4.61 8.15 -14.99
N ILE A 111 4.68 6.83 -15.20
CA ILE A 111 3.77 6.12 -16.12
C ILE A 111 2.31 6.37 -15.75
N PHE A 112 1.97 6.23 -14.47
CA PHE A 112 0.60 6.46 -14.03
C PHE A 112 0.20 7.93 -14.16
N HIS A 113 1.07 8.89 -13.84
CA HIS A 113 0.77 10.31 -14.05
C HIS A 113 0.59 10.68 -15.53
N ASP A 114 1.35 10.05 -16.43
CA ASP A 114 1.27 10.31 -17.88
C ASP A 114 0.04 9.65 -18.52
N GLU A 115 -0.38 8.47 -18.05
CA GLU A 115 -1.39 7.63 -18.73
C GLU A 115 -2.75 7.55 -18.00
N ALA A 116 -2.80 7.90 -16.72
CA ALA A 116 -4.00 7.89 -15.90
C ALA A 116 -4.09 9.21 -15.10
N PRO A 117 -4.70 10.27 -15.66
CA PRO A 117 -4.63 11.62 -15.08
C PRO A 117 -5.36 11.77 -13.74
N ASN A 118 -6.22 10.82 -13.36
CA ASN A 118 -6.84 10.72 -12.02
C ASN A 118 -6.03 9.84 -11.05
N ALA A 119 -4.88 9.32 -11.44
CA ALA A 119 -4.11 8.43 -10.60
C ALA A 119 -3.34 9.16 -9.51
N ARG A 120 -3.32 8.56 -8.33
CA ARG A 120 -2.46 8.91 -7.20
C ARG A 120 -1.70 7.65 -6.82
N VAL A 121 -0.38 7.74 -6.68
CA VAL A 121 0.49 6.58 -6.49
C VAL A 121 1.30 6.71 -5.19
N SER A 122 1.43 5.58 -4.49
CA SER A 122 2.20 5.43 -3.26
C SER A 122 3.11 4.21 -3.33
N LEU A 123 4.17 4.23 -2.52
CA LEU A 123 4.96 3.06 -2.18
C LEU A 123 4.27 2.33 -1.01
N GLY A 124 3.98 1.04 -1.17
CA GLY A 124 3.19 0.25 -0.22
C GLY A 124 4.05 -0.49 0.80
N TRP A 125 3.90 -0.15 2.07
CA TRP A 125 4.65 -0.76 3.18
C TRP A 125 3.91 -1.93 3.81
N ASP A 126 4.64 -2.86 4.43
CA ASP A 126 4.03 -3.74 5.43
C ASP A 126 3.76 -2.98 6.74
N GLY A 127 2.66 -3.29 7.41
CA GLY A 127 2.11 -2.51 8.52
C GLY A 127 2.89 -2.66 9.82
N TRP A 128 3.65 -3.73 10.00
CA TRP A 128 4.47 -3.92 11.21
C TRP A 128 5.77 -3.10 11.20
N GLU A 129 6.17 -2.53 10.05
CA GLU A 129 7.46 -1.88 9.85
C GLU A 129 7.73 -0.75 10.86
N ALA A 130 6.72 0.02 11.26
CA ALA A 130 6.89 1.13 12.20
C ALA A 130 6.99 0.73 13.69
N ARG A 131 6.83 -0.55 14.03
CA ARG A 131 6.73 -0.97 15.44
C ARG A 131 8.04 -1.47 16.04
N ILE A 132 8.87 -2.18 15.27
CA ILE A 132 10.03 -2.92 15.79
C ILE A 132 11.28 -2.51 15.03
N ASP A 133 12.22 -1.84 15.69
CA ASP A 133 13.55 -1.53 15.15
C ASP A 133 14.60 -2.47 15.75
N ASP A 134 14.61 -3.73 15.30
CA ASP A 134 15.53 -4.74 15.84
C ASP A 134 16.99 -4.54 15.36
N ARG A 135 17.19 -3.80 14.26
CA ARG A 135 18.51 -3.58 13.60
C ARG A 135 18.64 -2.16 13.00
N PRO A 136 18.63 -1.11 13.82
CA PRO A 136 18.66 0.28 13.35
C PRO A 136 19.91 0.62 12.53
N GLU A 137 21.05 -0.02 12.83
CA GLU A 137 22.31 0.18 12.13
C GLU A 137 22.29 -0.32 10.68
N ARG A 138 21.41 -1.29 10.39
CA ARG A 138 21.17 -1.87 9.06
C ARG A 138 19.94 -1.30 8.36
N GLY A 139 19.21 -0.41 9.03
CA GLY A 139 17.94 0.13 8.53
C GLY A 139 16.84 -0.92 8.50
N GLY A 140 16.66 -1.67 9.59
CA GLY A 140 15.45 -2.48 9.82
C GLY A 140 14.32 -1.64 10.43
N GLY A 141 13.09 -2.13 10.31
CA GLY A 141 11.90 -1.51 10.89
C GLY A 141 11.80 0.00 10.66
N PRO A 142 11.50 0.81 11.70
CA PRO A 142 11.41 2.27 11.58
C PRO A 142 12.67 2.94 10.98
N SER A 143 13.85 2.37 11.19
CA SER A 143 15.10 2.89 10.62
C SER A 143 15.18 2.71 9.10
N MET A 144 14.34 1.88 8.48
CA MET A 144 14.26 1.71 7.03
C MET A 144 13.69 2.95 6.33
N PHE A 145 12.71 3.63 6.93
CA PHE A 145 11.99 4.76 6.31
C PHE A 145 12.94 5.86 5.79
N LYS A 146 14.00 6.20 6.54
CA LYS A 146 14.95 7.25 6.13
C LYS A 146 15.66 6.95 4.80
N HIS A 147 15.80 5.68 4.43
CA HIS A 147 16.44 5.25 3.18
C HIS A 147 15.53 5.38 1.94
N PHE A 148 14.21 5.54 2.16
CA PHE A 148 13.19 5.77 1.15
C PHE A 148 12.56 7.16 1.23
N ALA A 149 13.05 8.03 2.11
CA ALA A 149 12.50 9.37 2.32
C ALA A 149 12.52 10.25 1.05
N ASP A 150 13.39 9.95 0.09
CA ASP A 150 13.45 10.58 -1.23
C ASP A 150 12.27 10.20 -2.11
N VAL A 151 11.93 8.90 -2.17
CA VAL A 151 10.81 8.42 -2.98
C VAL A 151 9.46 8.62 -2.30
N MET A 152 9.39 8.48 -0.97
CA MET A 152 8.16 8.74 -0.21
C MET A 152 7.68 10.18 -0.39
N ARG A 153 8.59 11.16 -0.36
CA ARG A 153 8.22 12.58 -0.61
C ARG A 153 7.80 12.89 -2.04
N LYS A 154 8.06 11.97 -2.98
CA LYS A 154 7.61 12.08 -4.38
C LYS A 154 6.30 11.37 -4.63
N SER A 155 5.89 10.46 -3.75
CA SER A 155 4.57 9.81 -3.79
C SER A 155 3.45 10.82 -3.57
N ASP A 156 2.27 10.57 -4.16
CA ASP A 156 1.08 11.40 -3.97
C ASP A 156 0.40 11.17 -2.61
N PHE A 157 0.70 10.03 -2.00
CA PHE A 157 0.31 9.61 -0.67
C PHE A 157 1.24 8.47 -0.19
N GLN A 158 1.09 8.03 1.05
CA GLN A 158 1.76 6.87 1.61
C GLN A 158 0.73 5.77 1.89
N SER A 159 1.11 4.51 1.74
CA SER A 159 0.19 3.41 2.01
C SER A 159 0.85 2.25 2.72
N PHE A 160 0.06 1.51 3.48
CA PHE A 160 0.51 0.28 4.12
C PHE A 160 -0.60 -0.75 4.22
N GLY A 161 -0.21 -2.03 4.16
CA GLY A 161 -1.09 -3.17 4.37
C GLY A 161 -1.00 -3.68 5.80
N MET A 162 -2.08 -4.22 6.33
CA MET A 162 -2.13 -4.69 7.72
C MET A 162 -2.76 -6.07 7.83
N ARG A 163 -1.97 -7.07 8.28
CA ARG A 163 -2.40 -8.47 8.37
C ARG A 163 -1.87 -9.26 9.56
N GLU A 164 -1.66 -8.68 10.72
CA GLU A 164 -1.16 -9.47 11.87
C GLU A 164 -2.25 -10.35 12.50
N THR A 165 -1.85 -11.47 13.10
CA THR A 165 -2.73 -12.39 13.88
C THR A 165 -2.62 -12.21 15.38
N ASP A 166 -1.58 -11.54 15.87
CA ASP A 166 -1.26 -11.37 17.29
C ASP A 166 -2.08 -10.25 17.96
N GLY A 167 -2.94 -9.56 17.19
CA GLY A 167 -3.72 -8.41 17.63
C GLY A 167 -2.93 -7.10 17.69
N SER A 168 -1.70 -7.06 17.15
CA SER A 168 -0.88 -5.84 17.09
C SER A 168 -1.31 -4.85 16.01
N ASN A 169 -2.24 -5.23 15.13
CA ASN A 169 -2.78 -4.40 14.06
C ASN A 169 -3.14 -2.98 14.52
N MET A 170 -3.81 -2.83 15.67
CA MET A 170 -4.13 -1.48 16.18
C MET A 170 -2.90 -0.60 16.41
N ALA A 171 -1.92 -1.11 17.14
CA ALA A 171 -0.68 -0.38 17.42
C ALA A 171 0.10 -0.11 16.13
N ASN A 172 0.04 -1.04 15.17
CA ASN A 172 0.64 -0.88 13.85
C ASN A 172 -0.02 0.26 13.06
N VAL A 173 -1.35 0.38 13.04
CA VAL A 173 -2.04 1.51 12.37
C VAL A 173 -1.57 2.84 12.93
N GLU A 174 -1.63 3.00 14.25
CA GLU A 174 -1.25 4.26 14.89
C GLU A 174 0.21 4.62 14.59
N ALA A 175 1.12 3.65 14.69
CA ALA A 175 2.55 3.85 14.42
C ALA A 175 2.82 4.19 12.95
N MET A 176 2.19 3.46 12.01
CA MET A 176 2.35 3.67 10.57
C MET A 176 1.78 5.01 10.13
N VAL A 177 0.56 5.36 10.55
CA VAL A 177 -0.05 6.67 10.21
C VAL A 177 0.81 7.81 10.75
N THR A 178 1.26 7.72 12.01
CA THR A 178 2.14 8.75 12.61
C THR A 178 3.47 8.88 11.87
N THR A 179 4.05 7.75 11.45
CA THR A 179 5.39 7.75 10.84
C THR A 179 5.34 8.17 9.38
N LEU A 180 4.41 7.62 8.61
CA LEU A 180 4.23 7.92 7.19
C LEU A 180 3.60 9.31 6.97
N GLY A 181 2.77 9.79 7.90
CA GLY A 181 2.18 11.14 7.87
C GLY A 181 3.20 12.27 7.75
N LYS A 182 4.45 12.02 8.16
CA LYS A 182 5.59 12.95 8.00
C LYS A 182 6.00 13.15 6.53
N TYR A 183 5.55 12.28 5.63
CA TYR A 183 5.90 12.28 4.20
C TYR A 183 4.70 12.56 3.29
N GLY A 184 3.47 12.57 3.81
CA GLY A 184 2.25 12.89 3.07
C GLY A 184 1.00 12.21 3.65
N PRO A 185 -0.18 12.39 3.03
CA PRO A 185 -1.40 11.72 3.42
C PRO A 185 -1.23 10.20 3.44
N VAL A 186 -1.88 9.51 4.37
CA VAL A 186 -1.72 8.06 4.60
C VAL A 186 -3.02 7.31 4.31
N MET A 187 -2.89 6.20 3.61
CA MET A 187 -3.97 5.25 3.36
C MET A 187 -3.65 3.89 4.02
N VAL A 188 -4.63 3.31 4.71
CA VAL A 188 -4.62 1.87 5.01
C VAL A 188 -5.03 1.14 3.73
N ALA A 189 -4.08 0.51 3.04
CA ALA A 189 -4.28 -0.08 1.72
C ALA A 189 -5.12 -1.38 1.77
N TYR A 190 -4.96 -2.16 2.83
CA TYR A 190 -5.87 -3.23 3.17
C TYR A 190 -5.73 -3.57 4.64
N HIS A 191 -6.86 -3.86 5.28
CA HIS A 191 -6.93 -4.40 6.63
C HIS A 191 -7.58 -5.77 6.60
N GLN A 192 -6.82 -6.80 7.01
CA GLN A 192 -7.28 -8.18 7.12
C GLN A 192 -6.35 -8.98 8.04
N PRO A 193 -6.76 -9.34 9.27
CA PRO A 193 -5.96 -10.25 10.08
C PRO A 193 -5.62 -11.53 9.33
N TRP A 194 -4.37 -11.97 9.40
CA TRP A 194 -3.93 -13.17 8.70
C TRP A 194 -4.74 -14.40 9.13
N GLU A 195 -5.01 -15.31 8.18
CA GLU A 195 -5.96 -16.44 8.32
C GLU A 195 -7.44 -16.07 8.57
N ASP A 196 -7.79 -14.80 8.56
CA ASP A 196 -9.17 -14.30 8.68
C ASP A 196 -9.94 -14.75 9.94
N PRO A 197 -9.35 -14.73 11.15
CA PRO A 197 -10.09 -14.97 12.37
C PRO A 197 -11.14 -13.87 12.59
N LEU A 198 -12.40 -14.19 12.28
CA LEU A 198 -13.53 -13.27 12.42
C LEU A 198 -13.60 -12.57 13.80
N PRO A 199 -13.38 -13.25 14.94
CA PRO A 199 -13.40 -12.57 16.25
C PRO A 199 -12.31 -11.51 16.41
N LEU A 200 -11.14 -11.72 15.81
CA LEU A 200 -10.06 -10.74 15.82
C LEU A 200 -10.43 -9.55 14.94
N PHE A 201 -10.90 -9.81 13.71
CA PHE A 201 -11.33 -8.77 12.79
C PHE A 201 -12.46 -7.90 13.37
N ASP A 202 -13.53 -8.51 13.92
CA ASP A 202 -14.65 -7.78 14.55
C ASP A 202 -14.17 -6.91 15.72
N ARG A 203 -13.26 -7.42 16.55
CA ARG A 203 -12.69 -6.64 17.66
C ARG A 203 -11.89 -5.45 17.14
N GLU A 204 -11.01 -5.66 16.17
CA GLU A 204 -10.14 -4.62 15.62
C GLU A 204 -10.94 -3.50 14.94
N VAL A 205 -11.90 -3.83 14.06
CA VAL A 205 -12.68 -2.80 13.36
C VAL A 205 -13.54 -1.98 14.33
N ARG A 206 -14.06 -2.60 15.41
CA ARG A 206 -14.82 -1.87 16.44
C ARG A 206 -13.96 -0.94 17.28
N GLN A 207 -12.68 -1.24 17.42
CA GLN A 207 -11.74 -0.41 18.17
C GLN A 207 -11.18 0.72 17.29
N LEU A 208 -10.91 0.44 16.01
CA LEU A 208 -10.30 1.39 15.08
C LEU A 208 -11.31 2.38 14.48
N LEU A 209 -12.56 1.96 14.26
CA LEU A 209 -13.57 2.77 13.57
C LEU A 209 -14.51 3.45 14.57
N THR A 210 -13.93 4.31 15.41
CA THR A 210 -14.65 5.17 16.37
C THR A 210 -14.29 6.63 16.10
N ASP A 211 -15.16 7.57 16.50
CA ASP A 211 -14.94 9.02 16.31
C ASP A 211 -13.55 9.43 16.84
N ASP A 212 -13.27 9.15 18.12
CA ASP A 212 -12.03 9.54 18.79
C ASP A 212 -10.76 8.99 18.10
N VAL A 213 -10.79 7.71 17.69
CA VAL A 213 -9.65 7.07 17.04
C VAL A 213 -9.46 7.60 15.63
N LEU A 214 -10.54 7.71 14.86
CA LEU A 214 -10.46 8.20 13.48
C LEU A 214 -10.06 9.68 13.43
N ASP A 215 -10.59 10.53 14.30
CA ASP A 215 -10.16 11.93 14.40
C ASP A 215 -8.66 12.03 14.71
N THR A 216 -8.18 11.23 15.67
CA THR A 216 -6.75 11.16 15.99
C THR A 216 -5.90 10.71 14.80
N LEU A 217 -6.36 9.72 14.03
CA LEU A 217 -5.63 9.22 12.87
C LEU A 217 -5.67 10.22 11.71
N VAL A 218 -6.81 10.90 11.49
CA VAL A 218 -6.98 11.95 10.47
C VAL A 218 -6.07 13.13 10.77
N ASP A 219 -5.98 13.58 12.02
CA ASP A 219 -5.05 14.62 12.47
C ASP A 219 -3.58 14.25 12.22
N ARG A 220 -3.28 12.96 12.18
CA ARG A 220 -1.95 12.41 11.87
C ARG A 220 -1.75 12.10 10.39
N GLY A 221 -2.75 12.36 9.55
CA GLY A 221 -2.66 12.29 8.09
C GLY A 221 -3.41 11.13 7.44
N LEU A 222 -4.17 10.31 8.19
CA LEU A 222 -5.05 9.31 7.58
C LEU A 222 -6.10 10.00 6.71
N PHE A 223 -6.24 9.57 5.46
CA PHE A 223 -7.29 10.06 4.56
C PHE A 223 -8.15 8.97 3.93
N ALA A 224 -7.67 7.72 3.90
CA ALA A 224 -8.39 6.61 3.29
C ALA A 224 -8.15 5.28 4.01
N TRP A 225 -9.16 4.41 3.98
CA TRP A 225 -9.11 3.07 4.52
C TRP A 225 -9.77 2.09 3.56
N SER A 226 -9.00 1.10 3.12
CA SER A 226 -9.48 0.02 2.27
C SER A 226 -9.50 -1.29 3.06
N PHE A 227 -10.56 -2.06 2.87
CA PHE A 227 -10.64 -3.44 3.35
C PHE A 227 -10.25 -4.39 2.22
N THR A 228 -9.91 -5.62 2.56
CA THR A 228 -9.58 -6.72 1.63
C THR A 228 -10.82 -7.25 0.87
N ASP A 229 -10.68 -8.41 0.20
CA ASP A 229 -11.62 -9.16 -0.66
C ASP A 229 -12.96 -9.60 -0.03
N GLY A 230 -13.36 -9.00 1.11
CA GLY A 230 -14.64 -9.22 1.74
C GLY A 230 -14.84 -10.57 2.40
N LYS A 231 -13.86 -11.49 2.38
CA LYS A 231 -13.99 -12.81 3.02
C LYS A 231 -14.24 -12.74 4.53
N PRO A 232 -13.60 -11.87 5.32
CA PRO A 232 -13.97 -11.73 6.73
C PRO A 232 -15.36 -11.12 6.90
N MET A 233 -15.74 -10.17 6.04
CA MET A 233 -17.03 -9.46 6.10
C MET A 233 -18.21 -10.39 5.80
N SER A 234 -18.09 -11.22 4.75
CA SER A 234 -19.13 -12.16 4.33
C SER A 234 -19.39 -13.29 5.33
N LYS A 235 -18.48 -13.51 6.30
CA LYS A 235 -18.68 -14.46 7.41
C LYS A 235 -19.62 -13.92 8.49
N SER A 236 -19.98 -12.63 8.49
CA SER A 236 -20.84 -12.04 9.52
C SER A 236 -21.59 -10.79 9.03
N ALA A 237 -22.89 -10.93 8.81
CA ALA A 237 -23.79 -9.82 8.50
C ALA A 237 -23.73 -8.69 9.55
N ARG A 238 -23.39 -9.00 10.80
CA ARG A 238 -23.21 -7.99 11.86
C ARG A 238 -21.95 -7.15 11.64
N VAL A 239 -20.85 -7.77 11.21
CA VAL A 239 -19.59 -7.06 10.91
C VAL A 239 -19.75 -6.26 9.63
N GLU A 240 -20.34 -6.86 8.60
CA GLU A 240 -20.67 -6.19 7.34
C GLU A 240 -21.51 -4.93 7.59
N LYS A 241 -22.63 -5.05 8.32
CA LYS A 241 -23.47 -3.89 8.68
C LYS A 241 -22.69 -2.81 9.45
N PHE A 242 -21.84 -3.22 10.40
CA PHE A 242 -21.03 -2.27 11.16
C PHE A 242 -20.08 -1.48 10.25
N LEU A 243 -19.45 -2.15 9.28
CA LEU A 243 -18.56 -1.50 8.31
C LEU A 243 -19.33 -0.60 7.35
N GLU A 244 -20.51 -1.01 6.87
CA GLU A 244 -21.38 -0.14 6.08
C GLU A 244 -21.77 1.13 6.84
N ASP A 245 -22.17 0.99 8.11
CA ASP A 245 -22.54 2.12 8.97
C ASP A 245 -21.32 3.03 9.23
N ALA A 246 -20.13 2.46 9.45
CA ALA A 246 -18.89 3.22 9.59
C ALA A 246 -18.54 3.97 8.29
N VAL A 247 -18.63 3.33 7.12
CA VAL A 247 -18.40 3.99 5.83
C VAL A 247 -19.39 5.14 5.60
N ARG A 248 -20.66 4.98 5.97
CA ARG A 248 -21.67 6.05 5.87
C ARG A 248 -21.39 7.21 6.83
N THR A 249 -20.84 6.92 8.00
CA THR A 249 -20.59 7.91 9.05
C THR A 249 -19.31 8.71 8.77
N TYR A 250 -18.23 8.02 8.40
CA TYR A 250 -16.90 8.61 8.30
C TYR A 250 -16.44 8.84 6.85
N GLY A 251 -16.99 8.08 5.90
CA GLY A 251 -16.67 8.21 4.49
C GLY A 251 -17.08 9.57 3.96
N ARG A 252 -16.16 10.23 3.26
CA ARG A 252 -16.41 11.48 2.55
C ARG A 252 -16.17 11.24 1.07
N LYS A 253 -16.89 11.98 0.21
CA LYS A 253 -16.60 11.97 -1.23
C LYS A 253 -15.17 12.44 -1.46
N ASP A 254 -14.48 11.76 -2.38
CA ASP A 254 -13.19 12.20 -2.90
C ASP A 254 -13.36 13.65 -3.41
N ARG A 255 -12.47 14.55 -3.00
CA ARG A 255 -12.54 15.99 -3.32
C ARG A 255 -11.52 16.37 -4.35
#